data_AF-A0A937DRM5-F1
#
_entry.id   AF-A0A937DRM5-F1
#
_cell.length_a   1.000
_cell.length_b   1.000
_cell.length_c   1.000
_cell.angle_alpha   90.00
_cell.angle_beta   90.00
_cell.angle_gamma   90.00
#
_symmetry.space_group_name_H-M   'P 1'
#
loop_
_entity.id
_entity.type
_entity.pdbx_description
1 polymer ?
#
loop_
_entity_poly.entity_id
_entity_poly.type
_entity_poly.pdbx_seq_one_letter_code
_entity_poly.pdbx_strand_id
1 'polypeptide(L)'
;MAILKFRVYLEEDDAVYRDIVIKHTQCFIDLHFAILKAYEFDQKHQATFFRSNDNWQRGREISFERYDKSYVAEPLLMSDTTIGSEIRDTNQKFIYLYDFAKNWTFLVELINVSKEENNKLSYPATSRVEGIGPQQYGTKSLLGDKFADIEEKYDLTEASDGFGEEGEDGESDGDDLGAEESTEEDF
;
A
#
# COMPACT_ATOMS: atom_id res chain seq x y z
N MET A 1 26.65 15.64 7.54
CA MET A 1 25.64 14.97 8.39
C MET A 1 24.94 13.95 7.51
N ALA A 2 24.73 12.70 7.94
CA ALA A 2 24.06 11.73 7.07
C ALA A 2 22.55 12.05 6.96
N ILE A 3 22.06 12.09 5.72
CA ILE A 3 20.65 12.15 5.35
C ILE A 3 20.25 10.76 4.89
N LEU A 4 19.16 10.27 5.45
CA LEU A 4 18.63 8.93 5.23
C LEU A 4 17.34 9.07 4.44
N LYS A 5 17.18 8.26 3.40
CA LYS A 5 15.95 8.18 2.64
C LYS A 5 15.28 6.84 2.93
N PHE A 6 14.10 6.91 3.51
CA PHE A 6 13.24 5.75 3.70
C PHE A 6 12.15 5.73 2.66
N ARG A 7 11.92 4.57 2.05
CA ARG A 7 10.67 4.29 1.37
C ARG A 7 9.70 3.71 2.39
N VAL A 8 8.49 4.25 2.39
CA VAL A 8 7.41 3.83 3.27
C VAL A 8 6.31 3.30 2.36
N TYR A 9 6.09 1.99 2.39
CA TYR A 9 5.04 1.31 1.65
C TYR A 9 3.81 1.12 2.52
N LEU A 10 2.62 1.14 1.92
CA LEU A 10 1.43 0.57 2.54
C LEU A 10 1.53 -0.96 2.48
N GLU A 11 1.32 -1.68 3.58
CA GLU A 11 1.45 -3.15 3.61
C GLU A 11 0.47 -3.84 2.63
N GLU A 12 -0.71 -3.26 2.44
CA GLU A 12 -1.76 -3.80 1.56
C GLU A 12 -1.51 -3.55 0.06
N ASP A 13 -0.69 -2.56 -0.29
CA ASP A 13 -0.43 -2.17 -1.68
C ASP A 13 0.98 -1.55 -1.82
N ASP A 14 1.89 -2.31 -2.42
CA ASP A 14 3.28 -1.91 -2.62
C ASP A 14 3.47 -0.86 -3.73
N ALA A 15 2.43 -0.62 -4.56
CA ALA A 15 2.42 0.47 -5.53
C ALA A 15 2.18 1.84 -4.87
N VAL A 16 1.68 1.86 -3.63
CA VAL A 16 1.44 3.08 -2.85
C VAL A 16 2.56 3.30 -1.85
N TYR A 17 3.47 4.24 -2.16
CA TYR A 17 4.59 4.55 -1.26
C TYR A 17 4.94 6.04 -1.18
N ARG A 18 5.68 6.39 -0.13
CA ARG A 18 6.24 7.71 0.11
C ARG A 18 7.74 7.58 0.38
N ASP A 19 8.56 8.39 -0.29
CA ASP A 19 10.00 8.46 0.05
C ASP A 19 10.22 9.64 0.99
N ILE A 20 10.61 9.38 2.24
CA ILE A 20 10.87 10.39 3.26
C ILE A 20 12.37 10.53 3.48
N VAL A 21 12.85 11.77 3.42
CA VAL A 21 14.24 12.10 3.76
C VAL A 21 14.30 12.70 5.17
N ILE A 22 15.22 12.20 5.99
CA ILE A 22 15.36 12.56 7.40
C ILE A 22 16.84 12.55 7.81
N LYS A 23 17.24 13.39 8.77
CA LYS A 23 18.61 13.39 9.30
C LYS A 23 18.80 12.23 10.26
N HIS A 24 19.97 11.58 10.26
CA HIS A 24 20.27 10.50 11.19
C HIS A 24 20.21 10.89 12.68
N THR A 25 20.35 12.17 13.02
CA THR A 25 20.24 12.64 14.42
C THR A 25 18.82 13.00 14.84
N GLN A 26 17.87 13.03 13.91
CA GLN A 26 16.46 13.23 14.25
C GLN A 26 15.92 11.96 14.90
N CYS A 27 14.81 12.11 15.61
CA CYS A 27 14.23 11.03 16.38
C CYS A 27 13.13 10.29 15.59
N PHE A 28 12.77 9.10 16.05
CA PHE A 28 11.66 8.35 15.45
C PHE A 28 10.32 9.10 15.53
N ILE A 29 10.17 10.01 16.47
CA ILE A 29 9.00 10.90 16.56
C ILE A 29 8.87 11.81 15.33
N ASP A 30 10.00 12.28 14.79
CA ASP A 30 10.03 13.10 13.58
C ASP A 30 9.60 12.27 12.36
N LEU A 31 10.07 11.01 12.29
CA LEU A 31 9.69 10.08 11.23
C LEU A 31 8.20 9.71 11.31
N HIS A 32 7.68 9.46 12.51
CA HIS A 32 6.25 9.22 12.76
C HIS A 32 5.39 10.34 12.18
N PHE A 33 5.65 11.60 12.55
CA PHE A 33 4.88 12.73 12.03
C PHE A 33 5.08 12.96 10.53
N ALA A 34 6.28 12.68 10.02
CA ALA A 34 6.55 12.76 8.58
C ALA A 34 5.72 11.75 7.77
N ILE A 35 5.60 10.51 8.26
CA ILE A 35 4.78 9.46 7.63
C ILE A 35 3.32 9.87 7.64
N LEU A 36 2.78 10.25 8.80
CA LEU A 36 1.37 10.65 8.92
C LEU A 36 1.06 11.83 8.01
N LYS A 37 1.93 12.84 7.96
CA LYS A 37 1.78 13.98 7.05
C LYS A 37 1.83 13.54 5.58
N ALA A 38 2.71 12.62 5.20
CA ALA A 38 2.86 12.15 3.82
C ALA A 38 1.66 11.31 3.33
N TYR A 39 0.95 10.66 4.25
CA TYR A 39 -0.26 9.88 3.99
C TYR A 39 -1.55 10.64 4.34
N GLU A 40 -1.45 11.89 4.79
CA GLU A 40 -2.58 12.75 5.19
C GLU A 40 -3.43 12.16 6.33
N PHE A 41 -2.77 11.41 7.21
CA PHE A 41 -3.40 10.86 8.42
C PHE A 41 -3.36 11.88 9.55
N ASP A 42 -4.31 11.76 10.47
CA ASP A 42 -4.29 12.50 11.72
C ASP A 42 -3.17 12.03 12.66
N GLN A 43 -2.99 12.69 13.80
CA GLN A 43 -1.89 12.45 14.74
C GLN A 43 -2.39 12.09 16.15
N LYS A 44 -3.47 11.32 16.23
CA LYS A 44 -4.20 11.10 17.50
C LYS A 44 -4.08 9.68 18.03
N HIS A 45 -3.63 8.74 17.22
CA HIS A 45 -3.67 7.34 17.56
C HIS A 45 -2.34 6.80 18.04
N GLN A 46 -2.40 5.61 18.63
CA GLN A 46 -1.24 4.88 19.08
C GLN A 46 -0.35 4.49 17.90
N ALA A 47 0.95 4.45 18.15
CA ALA A 47 1.91 4.11 17.12
C ALA A 47 3.13 3.38 17.69
N THR A 48 3.66 2.43 16.93
CA THR A 48 4.89 1.73 17.26
C THR A 48 5.66 1.36 16.00
N PHE A 49 6.96 1.68 15.96
CA PHE A 49 7.90 1.06 15.03
C PHE A 49 8.44 -0.23 15.63
N PHE A 50 8.64 -1.23 14.78
CA PHE A 50 9.37 -2.44 15.09
C PHE A 50 10.61 -2.48 14.20
N ARG A 51 11.79 -2.65 14.78
CA ARG A 51 12.96 -3.01 13.97
C ARG A 51 12.69 -4.34 13.28
N SER A 52 12.97 -4.42 12.00
CA SER A 52 12.68 -5.59 11.19
C SER A 52 13.93 -6.13 10.50
N ASN A 53 13.91 -7.42 10.18
CA ASN A 53 14.83 -8.07 9.26
C ASN A 53 14.25 -8.08 7.83
N ASP A 54 14.96 -8.74 6.91
CA ASP A 54 14.58 -8.84 5.50
C ASP A 54 13.25 -9.55 5.24
N ASN A 55 12.81 -10.40 6.18
CA ASN A 55 11.58 -11.17 6.12
C ASN A 55 10.40 -10.47 6.84
N TRP A 56 10.49 -9.17 7.11
CA TRP A 56 9.44 -8.41 7.79
C TRP A 56 9.04 -9.00 9.16
N GLN A 57 10.01 -9.52 9.92
CA GLN A 57 9.76 -10.01 11.27
C GLN A 57 9.92 -8.90 12.31
N ARG A 58 8.90 -8.74 13.17
CA ARG A 58 8.90 -7.75 14.25
C ARG A 58 9.96 -8.09 15.31
N GLY A 59 10.91 -7.19 15.49
CA GLY A 59 11.91 -7.23 16.54
C GLY A 59 11.66 -6.21 17.64
N ARG A 60 12.71 -5.50 18.06
CA ARG A 60 12.64 -4.50 19.14
C ARG A 60 11.66 -3.37 18.80
N GLU A 61 10.82 -3.03 19.77
CA GLU A 61 9.84 -1.95 19.67
C GLU A 61 10.46 -0.57 19.95
N ILE A 62 10.02 0.42 19.18
CA ILE A 62 10.26 1.85 19.36
C ILE A 62 8.87 2.51 19.32
N SER A 63 8.29 2.72 20.50
CA SER A 63 6.89 3.08 20.70
C SER A 63 6.71 4.57 20.92
N PHE A 64 5.58 5.12 20.52
CA PHE A 64 5.27 6.54 20.68
C PHE A 64 5.19 6.92 22.16
N GLU A 65 4.58 6.04 22.95
CA GLU A 65 4.52 6.09 24.41
C GLU A 65 4.46 4.68 24.98
N ARG A 66 4.47 4.56 26.32
CA ARG A 66 4.28 3.26 26.97
C ARG A 66 2.79 2.94 27.01
N TYR A 67 2.41 1.81 26.42
CA TYR A 67 1.04 1.31 26.47
C TYR A 67 0.84 0.28 27.57
N ASP A 68 -0.40 0.10 28.02
CA ASP A 68 -0.77 -0.93 28.99
C ASP A 68 -0.86 -2.30 28.32
N LYS A 69 0.32 -2.86 28.01
CA LYS A 69 0.46 -4.20 27.44
C LYS A 69 1.68 -4.90 28.02
N SER A 70 1.70 -6.23 27.88
CA SER A 70 2.89 -7.03 28.23
C SER A 70 3.98 -6.84 27.17
N TYR A 71 5.17 -6.47 27.62
CA TYR A 71 6.35 -6.34 26.77
C TYR A 71 7.35 -7.46 27.06
N VAL A 72 7.94 -8.05 26.02
CA VAL A 72 9.07 -8.99 26.17
C VAL A 72 10.32 -8.26 26.67
N ALA A 73 10.51 -7.02 26.21
CA ALA A 73 11.54 -6.10 26.67
C ALA A 73 10.98 -4.68 26.65
N GLU A 74 11.46 -3.83 27.57
CA GLU A 74 11.04 -2.43 27.64
C GLU A 74 11.17 -1.72 26.27
N PRO A 75 10.10 -1.07 25.79
CA PRO A 75 10.12 -0.40 24.51
C PRO A 75 11.04 0.82 24.57
N LEU A 76 11.69 1.11 23.45
CA LEU A 76 12.31 2.43 23.27
C LEU A 76 11.22 3.47 23.03
N LEU A 77 11.43 4.71 23.46
CA LEU A 77 10.51 5.81 23.16
C LEU A 77 10.93 6.53 21.87
N MET A 78 9.97 6.81 20.99
CA MET A 78 10.19 7.53 19.74
C MET A 78 10.80 8.92 19.96
N SER A 79 10.48 9.58 21.07
CA SER A 79 11.00 10.92 21.41
C SER A 79 12.51 10.92 21.68
N ASP A 80 13.02 9.82 22.22
CA ASP A 80 14.39 9.74 22.76
C ASP A 80 15.31 8.89 21.88
N THR A 81 14.75 8.22 20.88
CA THR A 81 15.48 7.31 20.00
C THR A 81 15.78 8.00 18.68
N THR A 82 17.07 8.23 18.41
CA THR A 82 17.51 8.76 17.12
C THR A 82 17.41 7.73 16.01
N ILE A 83 17.15 8.15 14.77
CA ILE A 83 17.10 7.25 13.62
C ILE A 83 18.44 6.50 13.47
N GLY A 84 19.56 7.22 13.61
CA GLY A 84 20.89 6.65 13.44
C GLY A 84 21.26 5.58 14.46
N SER A 85 20.69 5.59 15.68
CA SER A 85 21.00 4.56 16.68
C SER A 85 20.40 3.19 16.35
N GLU A 86 19.36 3.16 15.51
CA GLU A 86 18.62 1.94 15.20
C GLU A 86 18.92 1.36 13.82
N ILE A 87 19.77 2.03 13.03
CA ILE A 87 20.26 1.53 11.74
C ILE A 87 21.50 0.66 11.96
N ARG A 88 21.39 -0.62 11.59
CA ARG A 88 22.49 -1.58 11.67
C ARG A 88 23.06 -1.93 10.30
N ASP A 89 22.20 -1.94 9.29
CA ASP A 89 22.50 -2.38 7.94
C ASP A 89 22.16 -1.30 6.91
N THR A 90 22.77 -1.37 5.72
CA THR A 90 22.51 -0.41 4.64
C THR A 90 21.09 -0.48 4.11
N ASN A 91 20.42 -1.62 4.30
CA ASN A 91 19.05 -1.88 3.87
C ASN A 91 18.13 -2.07 5.09
N GLN A 92 18.40 -1.34 6.19
CA GLN A 92 17.64 -1.48 7.43
C GLN A 92 16.13 -1.34 7.17
N LYS A 93 15.35 -2.30 7.70
CA LYS A 93 13.89 -2.31 7.64
C LYS A 93 13.24 -2.04 8.99
N PHE A 94 12.07 -1.42 8.96
CA PHE A 94 11.18 -1.25 10.11
C PHE A 94 9.74 -1.52 9.68
N ILE A 95 8.93 -2.02 10.60
CA ILE A 95 7.48 -2.10 10.44
C ILE A 95 6.89 -0.99 11.28
N TYR A 96 6.08 -0.12 10.70
CA TYR A 96 5.42 0.96 11.39
C TYR A 96 3.93 0.66 11.49
N LEU A 97 3.45 0.48 12.72
CA LEU A 97 2.04 0.25 13.02
C LEU A 97 1.44 1.54 13.58
N TYR A 98 0.35 2.00 12.98
CA TYR A 98 -0.42 3.17 13.41
C TYR A 98 -1.89 2.80 13.60
N ASP A 99 -2.54 3.40 14.60
CA ASP A 99 -3.92 3.13 14.98
C ASP A 99 -4.16 1.64 15.26
N PHE A 100 -3.98 1.21 16.51
CA PHE A 100 -4.11 -0.20 16.88
C PHE A 100 -5.53 -0.76 16.72
N ALA A 101 -6.55 0.10 16.51
CA ALA A 101 -7.89 -0.36 16.20
C ALA A 101 -8.07 -0.67 14.70
N LYS A 102 -7.39 0.09 13.83
CA LYS A 102 -7.43 -0.09 12.37
C LYS A 102 -6.29 -0.92 11.81
N ASN A 103 -5.20 -1.09 12.57
CA ASN A 103 -3.99 -1.81 12.18
C ASN A 103 -3.38 -1.28 10.87
N TRP A 104 -3.22 0.04 10.74
CA TRP A 104 -2.49 0.58 9.59
C TRP A 104 -1.02 0.19 9.69
N THR A 105 -0.59 -0.73 8.84
CA THR A 105 0.79 -1.22 8.78
C THR A 105 1.49 -0.63 7.57
N PHE A 106 2.67 -0.07 7.81
CA PHE A 106 3.57 0.43 6.80
C PHE A 106 4.91 -0.30 6.87
N LEU A 107 5.45 -0.65 5.71
CA LEU A 107 6.76 -1.25 5.58
C LEU A 107 7.77 -0.15 5.25
N VAL A 108 8.76 0.04 6.12
CA VAL A 108 9.72 1.14 6.03
C VAL A 108 11.10 0.58 5.71
N GLU A 109 11.67 0.96 4.57
CA GLU A 109 12.96 0.46 4.09
C GLU A 109 13.93 1.61 3.84
N LEU A 110 15.16 1.49 4.35
CA LEU A 110 16.24 2.42 4.02
C LEU A 110 16.73 2.16 2.60
N ILE A 111 16.46 3.09 1.68
CA ILE A 111 16.81 2.95 0.25
C ILE A 111 18.04 3.76 -0.16
N ASN A 112 18.43 4.76 0.65
CA ASN A 112 19.59 5.60 0.33
C ASN A 112 20.17 6.28 1.58
N VAL A 113 21.49 6.43 1.59
CA VAL A 113 22.23 7.25 2.55
C VAL A 113 23.07 8.27 1.79
N SER A 114 22.81 9.56 2.03
CA SER A 114 23.55 10.67 1.43
C SER A 114 24.31 11.47 2.49
N LYS A 115 25.45 12.03 2.11
CA LYS A 115 26.19 13.00 2.94
C LYS A 115 25.86 14.44 2.57
N GLU A 116 25.12 14.64 1.48
CA GLU A 116 24.76 15.95 0.96
C GLU A 116 23.44 16.41 1.58
N GLU A 117 23.53 17.43 2.41
CA GLU A 117 22.38 18.12 2.98
C GLU A 117 21.93 19.23 2.04
N ASN A 118 20.64 19.25 1.71
CA ASN A 118 20.07 20.35 0.95
C ASN A 118 19.58 21.44 1.91
N ASN A 119 20.34 22.53 2.03
CA ASN A 119 20.02 23.66 2.91
C ASN A 119 18.69 24.37 2.57
N LYS A 120 18.10 24.11 1.41
CA LYS A 120 16.78 24.65 1.03
C LYS A 120 15.62 23.80 1.53
N LEU A 121 15.89 22.59 2.02
CA LEU A 121 14.88 21.64 2.49
C LEU A 121 14.85 21.63 4.02
N SER A 122 13.66 21.70 4.61
CA SER A 122 13.48 21.42 6.02
C SER A 122 13.23 19.93 6.22
N TYR A 123 14.09 19.27 7.00
CA TYR A 123 13.97 17.84 7.30
C TYR A 123 13.14 17.61 8.58
N PRO A 124 12.32 16.54 8.67
CA PRO A 124 12.08 15.55 7.63
C PRO A 124 11.18 16.10 6.52
N ALA A 125 11.32 15.56 5.31
CA ALA A 125 10.51 15.96 4.16
C ALA A 125 10.15 14.78 3.27
N THR A 126 8.99 14.84 2.65
CA THR A 126 8.57 13.91 1.60
C THR A 126 9.24 14.28 0.29
N SER A 127 10.11 13.42 -0.20
CA SER A 127 10.86 13.59 -1.45
C SER A 127 10.17 12.95 -2.66
N ARG A 128 9.29 11.97 -2.46
CA ARG A 128 8.48 11.34 -3.49
C ARG A 128 7.14 10.88 -2.95
N VAL A 129 6.12 10.96 -3.80
CA VAL A 129 4.76 10.48 -3.58
C VAL A 129 4.39 9.61 -4.77
N GLU A 130 4.05 8.34 -4.54
CA GLU A 130 3.62 7.40 -5.58
C GLU A 130 2.31 6.72 -5.16
N GLY A 131 1.38 6.56 -6.10
CA GLY A 131 0.07 5.99 -5.84
C GLY A 131 -0.86 6.90 -5.00
N ILE A 132 -2.15 6.57 -5.01
CA ILE A 132 -3.17 7.27 -4.23
C ILE A 132 -3.15 6.71 -2.80
N GLY A 133 -2.98 7.59 -1.81
CA GLY A 133 -2.98 7.17 -0.41
C GLY A 133 -4.35 6.67 0.05
N PRO A 134 -4.42 5.73 1.00
CA PRO A 134 -5.69 5.25 1.54
C PRO A 134 -6.41 6.36 2.32
N GLN A 135 -7.73 6.27 2.40
CA GLN A 135 -8.52 7.11 3.29
C GLN A 135 -8.50 6.53 4.71
N GLN A 136 -7.93 7.26 5.67
CA GLN A 136 -7.71 6.78 7.04
C GLN A 136 -8.99 6.23 7.72
N TYR A 137 -10.14 6.85 7.49
CA TYR A 137 -11.44 6.44 8.06
C TYR A 137 -12.39 5.84 7.01
N GLY A 138 -11.85 5.45 5.86
CA GLY A 138 -12.60 5.09 4.66
C GLY A 138 -13.35 6.26 4.05
N THR A 139 -14.01 5.99 2.92
CA THR A 139 -15.03 6.89 2.37
C THR A 139 -16.17 6.85 3.36
N LYS A 140 -16.26 7.84 4.24
CA LYS A 140 -17.52 8.14 4.92
C LYS A 140 -18.53 8.28 3.80
N SER A 141 -19.33 7.25 3.58
CA SER A 141 -20.20 7.19 2.43
C SER A 141 -21.10 8.42 2.52
N LEU A 142 -20.87 9.41 1.65
CA LEU A 142 -21.70 10.61 1.58
C LEU A 142 -23.14 10.25 1.17
N LEU A 143 -23.32 9.03 0.68
CA LEU A 143 -24.59 8.32 0.61
C LEU A 143 -24.63 7.38 1.82
N GLY A 144 -25.48 7.62 2.83
CA GLY A 144 -25.63 6.70 3.97
C GLY A 144 -26.06 5.27 3.57
N ASP A 145 -26.75 4.56 4.46
CA ASP A 145 -27.18 3.15 4.37
C ASP A 145 -27.84 2.66 3.05
N LYS A 146 -28.07 3.54 2.07
CA LYS A 146 -28.67 3.28 0.76
C LYS A 146 -27.82 2.47 -0.22
N PHE A 147 -26.54 2.22 0.04
CA PHE A 147 -25.75 1.33 -0.83
C PHE A 147 -26.01 -0.15 -0.55
N ALA A 148 -26.38 -0.52 0.68
CA ALA A 148 -26.78 -1.89 0.99
C ALA A 148 -28.01 -2.32 0.17
N ASP A 149 -28.93 -1.38 -0.07
CA ASP A 149 -30.13 -1.63 -0.88
C ASP A 149 -29.88 -1.73 -2.40
N ILE A 150 -28.72 -1.26 -2.89
CA ILE A 150 -28.39 -1.30 -4.34
C ILE A 150 -27.68 -2.61 -4.68
N GLU A 151 -26.86 -3.14 -3.78
CA GLU A 151 -26.18 -4.43 -3.98
C GLU A 151 -27.19 -5.60 -3.97
N GLU A 152 -28.22 -5.55 -3.12
CA GLU A 152 -29.33 -6.55 -3.15
C GLU A 152 -30.20 -6.49 -4.40
N LYS A 153 -30.21 -5.37 -5.14
CA LYS A 153 -31.09 -5.17 -6.30
C LYS A 153 -30.47 -5.53 -7.65
N TYR A 154 -29.15 -5.71 -7.69
CA TYR A 154 -28.40 -6.05 -8.89
C TYR A 154 -27.62 -7.35 -8.68
N ASP A 155 -28.29 -8.37 -8.15
CA ASP A 155 -27.81 -9.75 -8.23
C ASP A 155 -27.79 -10.17 -9.70
N LEU A 156 -26.63 -10.03 -10.33
CA LEU A 156 -26.37 -10.38 -11.74
C LEU A 156 -26.38 -11.90 -12.00
N THR A 157 -26.77 -12.72 -11.02
CA THR A 157 -26.94 -14.17 -11.22
C THR A 157 -28.22 -14.53 -11.99
N GLU A 158 -29.23 -13.65 -12.06
CA GLU A 158 -30.46 -13.90 -12.84
C GLU A 158 -30.38 -13.48 -14.33
N ALA A 159 -29.18 -13.24 -14.87
CA ALA A 159 -28.99 -12.98 -16.30
C ALA A 159 -28.48 -14.20 -17.10
N SER A 160 -28.56 -15.42 -16.55
CA SER A 160 -28.14 -16.64 -17.27
C SER A 160 -29.26 -17.39 -18.00
N ASP A 161 -30.53 -16.99 -17.85
CA ASP A 161 -31.67 -17.81 -18.31
C ASP A 161 -32.44 -17.17 -19.48
N GLY A 162 -31.70 -16.80 -20.53
CA GLY A 162 -32.24 -16.04 -21.65
C GLY A 162 -31.54 -16.26 -22.99
N PHE A 163 -31.11 -17.48 -23.30
CA PHE A 163 -30.86 -17.88 -24.68
C PHE A 163 -31.73 -19.10 -24.98
N GLY A 164 -32.85 -18.82 -25.67
CA GLY A 164 -33.80 -19.82 -26.14
C GLY A 164 -33.12 -20.81 -27.08
N GLU A 165 -33.24 -22.07 -26.72
CA GLU A 165 -33.06 -23.23 -27.58
C GLU A 165 -34.22 -23.28 -28.58
N GLU A 166 -33.94 -23.02 -29.86
CA GLU A 166 -34.83 -23.46 -30.95
C GLU A 166 -34.01 -24.08 -32.08
N GLY A 167 -34.12 -25.41 -32.19
CA GLY A 167 -34.24 -26.08 -33.48
C GLY A 167 -32.98 -26.73 -34.05
N GLU A 168 -32.56 -27.84 -33.46
CA GLU A 168 -31.91 -28.93 -34.22
C GLU A 168 -33.02 -29.85 -34.77
N ASP A 169 -33.12 -29.99 -36.09
CA ASP A 169 -33.40 -31.27 -36.79
C ASP A 169 -33.78 -31.06 -38.27
N GLY A 170 -33.12 -31.79 -39.18
CA GLY A 170 -33.69 -32.17 -40.47
C GLY A 170 -32.74 -32.17 -41.67
N GLU A 171 -32.08 -33.31 -41.91
CA GLU A 171 -31.24 -33.63 -43.08
C GLU A 171 -31.97 -33.63 -44.45
N SER A 172 -31.15 -33.50 -45.51
CA SER A 172 -31.16 -34.23 -46.81
C SER A 172 -31.88 -33.68 -48.06
N ASP A 173 -31.10 -33.77 -49.16
CA ASP A 173 -31.37 -33.75 -50.62
C ASP A 173 -31.75 -32.39 -51.27
N GLY A 174 -31.20 -31.98 -52.41
CA GLY A 174 -30.35 -32.59 -53.44
C GLY A 174 -30.37 -31.68 -54.69
N ASP A 175 -29.40 -31.89 -55.59
CA ASP A 175 -29.25 -31.35 -56.97
C ASP A 175 -28.85 -29.87 -57.13
N ASP A 176 -27.62 -29.57 -57.57
CA ASP A 176 -27.02 -29.71 -58.92
C ASP A 176 -27.12 -28.40 -59.71
N LEU A 177 -25.95 -27.86 -60.08
CA LEU A 177 -25.56 -27.40 -61.43
C LEU A 177 -24.59 -26.21 -61.36
N GLY A 178 -23.42 -26.40 -61.99
CA GLY A 178 -22.90 -25.36 -62.87
C GLY A 178 -21.51 -24.77 -62.58
N ALA A 179 -20.48 -25.60 -62.73
CA ALA A 179 -19.40 -25.38 -63.70
C ALA A 179 -18.32 -24.27 -63.52
N GLU A 180 -17.08 -24.78 -63.54
CA GLU A 180 -15.81 -24.24 -64.11
C GLU A 180 -15.00 -23.27 -63.22
N GLU A 181 -13.82 -23.71 -62.72
CA GLU A 181 -12.47 -23.56 -63.32
C GLU A 181 -12.11 -22.08 -63.56
N SER A 182 -10.94 -21.55 -63.22
CA SER A 182 -9.64 -22.08 -62.79
C SER A 182 -8.77 -20.87 -62.38
N THR A 183 -7.77 -21.13 -61.52
CA THR A 183 -6.36 -20.65 -61.53
C THR A 183 -6.06 -19.30 -62.22
N GLU A 184 -5.36 -18.33 -61.63
CA GLU A 184 -3.91 -18.35 -61.41
C GLU A 184 -3.42 -17.18 -60.53
N GLU A 185 -2.29 -17.47 -59.89
CA GLU A 185 -1.35 -16.61 -59.20
C GLU A 185 -0.86 -15.44 -60.06
N ASP A 186 -0.42 -14.34 -59.44
CA ASP A 186 1.00 -13.94 -59.51
C ASP A 186 1.29 -12.67 -58.70
N PHE A 187 2.35 -12.80 -57.88
CA PHE A 187 3.32 -11.84 -57.34
C PHE A 187 2.91 -10.42 -56.89
#